data_AF-A0A9N9SQA8-F1
#
_entry.id   AF-A0A9N9SQA8-F1
#
_cell.length_a   1.000
_cell.length_b   1.000
_cell.length_c   1.000
_cell.angle_alpha   90.00
_cell.angle_beta   90.00
_cell.angle_gamma   90.00
#
_symmetry.space_group_name_H-M   'P 1'
#
loop_
_entity.id
_entity.type
_entity.pdbx_description
1 polymer ?
#
loop_
_entity_poly.entity_id
_entity_poly.type
_entity_poly.pdbx_seq_one_letter_code
_entity_poly.pdbx_strand_id
1 'polypeptide(L)'
;MSSMSQNQEGYESRIECDWNTFSFEKELSLRKESALEHLNNCRSLSEEICMDKSSEVQGKSRNQLEVLETGFRNSRQNYEKISSDFNTMKSDLKQIKDSNEMLNSKILSLRKVIEDLQEEESSASLDYKHDKDAYRKALNFYSKHTDLNVDLKERSNESVKGVMKFASVKQQSPIFVTVDKLQRKIIDFSCSELTTGYLNGESTICLANTPGLICSLREQFINTDKTSDRN
;
A
#
# COMPACT_ATOMS: atom_id res chain seq x y z
N MET A 1 26.84 0.73 72.15
CA MET A 1 28.04 0.03 71.64
C MET A 1 27.73 -1.46 71.58
N SER A 2 28.09 -2.09 70.45
CA SER A 2 28.13 -3.53 70.16
C SER A 2 26.78 -4.26 70.00
N SER A 3 26.22 -4.38 68.78
CA SER A 3 26.59 -5.28 67.66
C SER A 3 26.14 -6.73 67.83
N MET A 4 25.02 -7.09 67.20
CA MET A 4 24.74 -8.44 66.69
C MET A 4 23.94 -8.32 65.38
N SER A 5 24.63 -7.86 64.35
CA SER A 5 24.26 -8.12 62.96
C SER A 5 25.19 -9.23 62.48
N GLN A 6 24.71 -10.48 62.48
CA GLN A 6 25.39 -11.58 61.79
C GLN A 6 24.36 -12.49 61.11
N ASN A 7 24.45 -12.45 59.78
CA ASN A 7 24.28 -13.56 58.84
C ASN A 7 22.88 -14.14 58.65
N GLN A 8 22.02 -13.37 57.97
CA GLN A 8 21.17 -13.96 56.93
C GLN A 8 21.95 -13.91 55.61
N GLU A 9 22.91 -14.83 55.44
CA GLU A 9 23.40 -15.15 54.10
C GLU A 9 22.27 -15.89 53.39
N GLY A 10 21.56 -15.16 52.53
CA GLY A 10 20.60 -15.76 51.63
C GLY A 10 21.31 -16.78 50.75
N TYR A 11 20.91 -18.04 50.87
CA TYR A 11 21.15 -19.08 49.86
C TYR A 11 20.34 -18.76 48.59
N GLU A 12 20.55 -17.58 48.00
CA GLU A 12 20.22 -17.37 46.61
C GLU A 12 21.37 -17.97 45.81
N SER A 13 21.21 -19.23 45.37
CA SER A 13 22.09 -19.77 44.34
C SER A 13 21.94 -18.85 43.12
N ARG A 14 22.89 -17.95 42.94
CA ARG A 14 23.00 -17.13 41.73
C ARG A 14 23.41 -18.06 40.59
N ILE A 15 22.42 -18.73 40.01
CA ILE A 15 22.56 -19.35 38.70
C ILE A 15 22.69 -18.18 37.71
N GLU A 16 23.93 -17.77 37.46
CA GLU A 16 24.24 -16.76 36.45
C GLU A 16 24.04 -17.39 35.06
N CYS A 17 23.09 -16.83 34.31
CA CYS A 17 22.80 -17.25 32.95
C CYS A 17 23.75 -16.54 31.97
N ASP A 18 24.65 -17.30 31.32
CA ASP A 18 25.44 -16.78 30.20
C ASP A 18 24.59 -16.75 28.92
N TRP A 19 24.20 -15.54 28.52
CA TRP A 19 23.38 -15.30 27.34
C TRP A 19 24.07 -15.68 26.01
N ASN A 20 25.40 -15.77 25.99
CA ASN A 20 26.14 -16.11 24.77
C ASN A 20 26.11 -17.61 24.45
N THR A 21 25.80 -18.45 25.43
CA THR A 21 25.72 -19.92 25.29
C THR A 21 24.33 -20.48 25.68
N PHE A 22 23.34 -19.59 25.79
CA PHE A 22 22.01 -19.91 26.26
C PHE A 22 21.32 -20.99 25.42
N SER A 23 20.90 -22.05 26.10
CA SER A 23 20.01 -23.06 25.57
C SER A 23 18.90 -23.27 26.57
N PHE A 24 17.66 -23.11 26.11
CA PHE A 24 16.48 -23.19 26.97
C PHE A 24 16.37 -24.54 27.69
N GLU A 25 16.66 -25.65 27.00
CA GLU A 25 16.63 -26.99 27.62
C GLU A 25 17.72 -27.19 28.67
N LYS A 26 18.91 -26.62 28.44
CA LYS A 26 20.02 -26.68 29.41
C LYS A 26 19.71 -25.85 30.65
N GLU A 27 19.23 -24.63 30.48
CA GLU A 27 18.85 -23.73 31.58
C GLU A 27 17.72 -24.33 32.43
N LEU A 28 16.69 -24.89 31.78
CA LEU A 28 15.59 -25.54 32.48
C LEU A 28 16.06 -26.75 33.30
N SER A 29 16.98 -27.54 32.74
CA SER A 29 17.56 -28.70 33.42
C SER A 29 18.40 -28.27 34.63
N LEU A 30 19.26 -27.25 34.47
CA LEU A 30 20.07 -26.68 35.55
C LEU A 30 19.21 -26.14 36.69
N ARG A 31 18.13 -25.40 36.39
CA ARG A 31 17.20 -24.90 37.41
C ARG A 31 16.46 -26.02 38.13
N LYS A 32 16.08 -27.08 37.40
CA LYS A 32 15.45 -28.26 37.98
C LYS A 32 16.40 -28.99 38.93
N GLU A 33 17.66 -29.15 38.55
CA GLU A 33 18.69 -29.80 39.37
C GLU A 33 18.98 -29.00 40.64
N SER A 34 19.18 -27.68 40.53
CA SER A 34 19.40 -26.80 41.68
C SER A 34 18.21 -26.79 42.66
N ALA A 35 16.98 -26.79 42.14
CA ALA A 35 15.79 -26.89 42.99
C ALA A 35 15.71 -28.23 43.74
N LEU A 36 16.16 -29.32 43.10
CA LEU A 36 16.16 -30.66 43.69
C LEU A 36 17.27 -30.82 44.74
N GLU A 37 18.44 -30.22 44.51
CA GLU A 37 19.51 -30.10 45.49
C GLU A 37 19.07 -29.30 46.73
N HIS A 38 18.42 -28.15 46.52
CA HIS A 38 17.88 -27.34 47.62
C HIS A 38 16.83 -28.12 48.45
N LEU A 39 15.95 -28.88 47.78
CA LEU A 39 14.99 -29.76 48.46
C LEU A 39 15.69 -30.85 49.29
N ASN A 40 16.74 -31.48 48.76
CA ASN A 40 17.51 -32.49 49.49
C ASN A 40 18.23 -31.89 50.70
N ASN A 41 18.82 -30.71 50.57
CA ASN A 41 19.45 -30.00 51.69
C ASN A 41 18.44 -29.66 52.79
N CYS A 42 17.24 -29.17 52.44
CA CYS A 42 16.17 -28.95 53.40
C CYS A 42 15.75 -30.24 54.12
N ARG A 43 15.71 -31.37 53.39
CA ARG A 43 15.39 -32.68 53.97
C ARG A 43 16.46 -33.13 54.97
N SER A 44 17.74 -33.07 54.61
CA SER A 44 18.84 -33.44 55.52
C SER A 44 18.87 -32.57 56.77
N LEU A 45 18.63 -31.25 56.64
CA LEU A 45 18.53 -30.33 57.78
C LEU A 45 17.36 -30.71 58.71
N SER A 46 16.22 -31.12 58.13
CA SER A 46 15.06 -31.56 58.90
C SER A 46 15.31 -32.87 59.66
N GLU A 47 16.10 -33.78 59.09
CA GLU A 47 16.48 -35.05 59.73
C GLU A 47 17.47 -34.83 60.87
N GLU A 48 18.40 -33.86 60.75
CA GLU A 48 19.36 -33.47 61.79
C GLU A 48 18.66 -32.83 63.00
N ILE A 49 17.70 -31.92 62.77
CA ILE A 49 16.92 -31.25 63.82
C ILE A 49 16.08 -32.25 64.64
N CYS A 50 15.70 -33.39 64.06
CA CYS A 50 14.85 -34.40 64.69
C CYS A 50 15.58 -35.24 65.77
N MET A 51 16.92 -35.17 65.85
CA MET A 51 17.73 -35.97 66.77
C MET A 51 17.99 -35.31 68.15
N ASP A 52 17.73 -34.01 68.33
CA ASP A 52 18.08 -33.28 69.56
C ASP A 52 16.87 -33.17 70.53
N LYS A 53 16.82 -34.06 71.54
CA LYS A 53 15.66 -34.30 72.43
C LYS A 53 15.63 -33.44 73.70
N SER A 54 15.73 -32.13 73.56
CA SER A 54 15.44 -31.15 74.63
C SER A 54 14.03 -30.57 74.47
N SER A 55 13.22 -30.55 75.53
CA SER A 55 11.80 -30.14 75.46
C SER A 55 11.58 -28.67 75.09
N GLU A 56 12.58 -27.80 75.30
CA GLU A 56 12.57 -26.39 74.86
C GLU A 56 13.03 -26.23 73.39
N VAL A 57 13.88 -27.13 72.92
CA VAL A 57 14.34 -27.22 71.52
C VAL A 57 13.20 -27.75 70.63
N GLN A 58 12.41 -28.71 71.13
CA GLN A 58 11.27 -29.29 70.40
C GLN A 58 10.20 -28.26 69.98
N GLY A 59 9.90 -27.27 70.82
CA GLY A 59 8.93 -26.21 70.51
C GLY A 59 9.44 -25.24 69.44
N LYS A 60 10.72 -24.86 69.50
CA LYS A 60 11.35 -23.99 68.48
C LYS A 60 11.49 -24.70 67.14
N SER A 61 11.91 -25.96 67.14
CA SER A 61 12.03 -26.78 65.93
C SER A 61 10.69 -27.02 65.24
N ARG A 62 9.60 -27.20 66.01
CA ARG A 62 8.25 -27.34 65.45
C ARG A 62 7.76 -26.07 64.75
N ASN A 63 7.95 -24.90 65.37
CA ASN A 63 7.58 -23.61 64.77
C ASN A 63 8.39 -23.34 63.49
N GLN A 64 9.67 -23.69 63.47
CA GLN A 64 10.51 -23.56 62.27
C GLN A 64 10.02 -24.49 61.15
N LEU A 65 9.61 -25.71 61.48
CA LEU A 65 9.05 -26.67 60.51
C LEU A 65 7.73 -26.15 59.90
N GLU A 66 6.85 -25.57 60.71
CA GLU A 66 5.58 -24.97 60.24
C GLU A 66 5.81 -23.76 59.32
N VAL A 67 6.81 -22.93 59.63
CA VAL A 67 7.23 -21.80 58.76
C VAL A 67 7.79 -22.33 57.43
N LEU A 68 8.63 -23.36 57.46
CA LEU A 68 9.17 -24.02 56.27
C LEU A 68 8.06 -24.63 55.41
N GLU A 69 7.12 -25.35 56.01
CA GLU A 69 5.99 -25.95 55.30
C GLU A 69 5.14 -24.88 54.61
N THR A 70 4.87 -23.77 55.30
CA THR A 70 4.15 -22.62 54.74
C THR A 70 4.94 -22.00 53.58
N GLY A 71 6.26 -21.84 53.73
CA GLY A 71 7.14 -21.36 52.67
C GLY A 71 7.12 -22.25 51.42
N PHE A 72 7.20 -23.58 51.60
CA PHE A 72 7.08 -24.54 50.50
C PHE A 72 5.73 -24.49 49.81
N ARG A 73 4.63 -24.37 50.58
CA ARG A 73 3.28 -24.26 50.03
C ARG A 73 3.12 -23.00 49.17
N ASN A 74 3.61 -21.86 49.66
CA ASN A 74 3.58 -20.60 48.93
C ASN A 74 4.46 -20.67 47.66
N SER A 75 5.65 -21.24 47.76
CA SER A 75 6.55 -21.44 46.62
C SER A 75 5.90 -22.29 45.53
N ARG A 76 5.27 -23.41 45.92
CA ARG A 76 4.52 -24.27 44.99
C ARG A 76 3.39 -23.52 44.27
N GLN A 77 2.59 -22.75 45.00
CA GLN A 77 1.51 -21.95 44.39
C GLN A 77 2.05 -20.92 43.39
N ASN A 78 3.20 -20.29 43.70
CA ASN A 78 3.85 -19.37 42.77
C ASN A 78 4.34 -20.08 41.51
N TYR A 79 4.93 -21.28 41.63
CA TYR A 79 5.34 -22.08 40.47
C TYR A 79 4.15 -22.50 39.60
N GLU A 80 3.04 -22.90 40.20
CA GLU A 80 1.81 -23.23 39.47
C GLU A 80 1.28 -22.02 38.69
N LYS A 81 1.33 -20.83 39.29
CA LYS A 81 0.98 -19.57 38.60
C LYS A 81 1.91 -19.27 37.44
N ILE A 82 3.23 -19.32 37.65
CA ILE A 82 4.23 -19.08 36.59
C ILE A 82 4.05 -20.07 35.44
N SER A 83 3.75 -21.34 35.74
CA SER A 83 3.50 -22.36 34.72
C SER A 83 2.24 -22.04 33.90
N SER A 84 1.18 -21.57 34.55
CA SER A 84 -0.04 -21.11 33.87
C SER A 84 0.22 -19.91 32.95
N ASP A 85 0.95 -18.91 33.46
CA ASP A 85 1.30 -17.71 32.69
C ASP A 85 2.16 -18.07 31.46
N PHE A 86 3.11 -18.99 31.63
CA PHE A 86 3.94 -19.49 30.53
C PHE A 86 3.12 -20.18 29.43
N ASN A 87 2.15 -21.03 29.80
CA ASN A 87 1.29 -21.69 28.83
C ASN A 87 0.41 -20.69 28.06
N THR A 88 -0.04 -19.63 28.73
CA THR A 88 -0.76 -18.52 28.08
C THR A 88 0.13 -17.83 27.06
N MET A 89 1.34 -17.43 27.46
CA MET A 89 2.32 -16.80 26.57
C MET A 89 2.66 -17.68 25.35
N LYS A 90 2.79 -18.99 25.55
CA LYS A 90 3.02 -19.94 24.46
C LYS A 90 1.88 -19.96 23.45
N SER A 91 0.63 -19.86 23.92
CA SER A 91 -0.54 -19.75 23.07
C SER A 91 -0.54 -18.44 22.27
N ASP A 92 -0.25 -17.32 22.92
CA ASP A 92 -0.20 -16.01 22.28
C ASP A 92 0.87 -15.95 21.19
N LEU A 93 2.06 -16.50 21.45
CA LEU A 93 3.14 -16.59 20.47
C LEU A 93 2.73 -17.41 19.23
N LYS A 94 1.96 -18.49 19.43
CA LYS A 94 1.42 -19.28 18.32
C LYS A 94 0.44 -18.44 17.48
N GLN A 95 -0.46 -17.71 18.12
CA GLN A 95 -1.41 -16.85 17.41
C GLN A 95 -0.72 -15.72 16.63
N ILE A 96 0.33 -15.11 17.21
CA ILE A 96 1.15 -14.10 16.54
C ILE A 96 1.83 -14.71 15.31
N LYS A 97 2.39 -15.91 15.44
CA LYS A 97 3.01 -16.62 14.31
C LYS A 97 2.01 -16.84 13.17
N ASP A 98 0.84 -17.40 13.47
CA ASP A 98 -0.19 -17.70 12.47
C ASP A 98 -0.68 -16.40 11.78
N SER A 99 -0.81 -15.30 12.55
CA SER A 99 -1.18 -13.99 12.01
C SER A 99 -0.10 -13.42 11.07
N ASN A 100 1.18 -13.58 11.41
CA ASN A 100 2.30 -13.15 10.57
C ASN A 100 2.37 -13.95 9.26
N GLU A 101 2.10 -15.25 9.28
CA GLU A 101 2.02 -16.08 8.08
C GLU A 101 0.89 -15.61 7.15
N MET A 102 -0.28 -15.28 7.72
CA MET A 102 -1.40 -14.71 6.96
C MET A 102 -1.04 -13.35 6.33
N LEU A 103 -0.40 -12.46 7.09
CA LEU A 103 0.05 -11.16 6.58
C LEU A 103 1.07 -11.31 5.46
N ASN A 104 2.02 -12.22 5.59
CA ASN A 104 3.00 -12.50 4.54
C ASN A 104 2.34 -13.00 3.26
N SER A 105 1.35 -13.89 3.36
CA SER A 105 0.57 -14.33 2.20
C SER A 105 -0.15 -13.17 1.50
N LYS A 106 -0.76 -12.26 2.27
CA LYS A 106 -1.39 -11.05 1.71
C LYS A 106 -0.38 -10.14 1.01
N ILE A 107 0.80 -9.94 1.60
CA ILE A 107 1.86 -9.13 0.99
C ILE A 107 2.30 -9.72 -0.36
N LEU A 108 2.48 -11.04 -0.44
CA LEU A 108 2.83 -11.70 -1.71
C LEU A 108 1.74 -11.52 -2.77
N SER A 109 0.47 -11.67 -2.37
CA SER A 109 -0.65 -11.42 -3.28
C SER A 109 -0.69 -9.98 -3.78
N LEU A 110 -0.46 -9.00 -2.91
CA LEU A 110 -0.46 -7.58 -3.30
C LEU A 110 0.71 -7.25 -4.22
N ARG A 111 1.90 -7.82 -3.99
CA ARG A 111 3.04 -7.64 -4.90
C ARG A 111 2.73 -8.11 -6.30
N LYS A 112 2.09 -9.28 -6.44
CA LYS A 112 1.66 -9.78 -7.74
C LYS A 112 0.70 -8.82 -8.45
N VAL A 113 -0.30 -8.30 -7.72
CA VAL A 113 -1.25 -7.32 -8.30
C VAL A 113 -0.53 -6.05 -8.77
N ILE A 114 0.48 -5.59 -8.03
CA ILE A 114 1.30 -4.45 -8.45
C ILE A 114 2.07 -4.76 -9.74
N GLU A 115 2.69 -5.93 -9.84
CA GLU A 115 3.42 -6.37 -11.04
C GLU A 115 2.48 -6.45 -12.26
N ASP A 116 1.31 -7.06 -12.11
CA ASP A 116 0.30 -7.18 -13.17
C ASP A 116 -0.16 -5.79 -13.66
N LEU A 117 -0.41 -4.85 -12.75
CA LEU A 117 -0.80 -3.47 -13.08
C LEU A 117 0.30 -2.68 -13.78
N GLN A 118 1.57 -2.90 -13.42
CA GLN A 118 2.70 -2.26 -14.08
C GLN A 118 2.89 -2.75 -15.51
N GLU A 119 2.63 -4.03 -15.76
CA GLU A 119 2.63 -4.60 -17.11
C GLU A 119 1.49 -4.01 -17.96
N GLU A 120 0.27 -3.92 -17.40
CA GLU A 120 -0.87 -3.30 -18.08
C GLU A 120 -0.61 -1.83 -18.42
N GLU A 121 -0.08 -1.05 -17.47
CA GLU A 121 0.30 0.36 -17.70
C GLU A 121 1.35 0.49 -18.82
N SER A 122 2.36 -0.38 -18.80
CA SER A 122 3.42 -0.38 -19.81
C SER A 122 2.86 -0.69 -21.21
N SER A 123 1.97 -1.67 -21.31
CA SER A 123 1.29 -2.02 -22.57
C SER A 123 0.42 -0.86 -23.07
N ALA A 124 -0.44 -0.31 -22.21
CA ALA A 124 -1.33 0.79 -22.56
C ALA A 124 -0.56 2.07 -22.98
N SER A 125 0.57 2.34 -22.34
CA SER A 125 1.47 3.45 -22.71
C SER A 125 2.06 3.26 -24.11
N LEU A 126 2.41 2.03 -24.46
CA LEU A 126 2.94 1.67 -25.77
C LEU A 126 1.89 1.81 -26.86
N ASP A 127 0.67 1.31 -26.61
CA ASP A 127 -0.49 1.47 -27.49
C ASP A 127 -0.82 2.95 -27.72
N TYR A 128 -0.89 3.74 -26.65
CA TYR A 128 -1.12 5.18 -26.74
C TYR A 128 -0.05 5.89 -27.58
N LYS A 129 1.22 5.50 -27.44
CA LYS A 129 2.31 6.05 -28.25
C LYS A 129 2.13 5.71 -29.73
N HIS A 130 1.77 4.47 -30.05
CA HIS A 130 1.49 4.06 -31.42
C HIS A 130 0.32 4.82 -32.03
N ASP A 131 -0.78 4.96 -31.30
CA ASP A 131 -1.95 5.72 -31.75
C ASP A 131 -1.63 7.19 -31.96
N LYS A 132 -0.87 7.81 -31.05
CA LYS A 132 -0.42 9.19 -31.18
C LYS A 132 0.46 9.39 -32.41
N ASP A 133 1.36 8.45 -32.68
CA ASP A 133 2.22 8.49 -33.86
C ASP A 133 1.45 8.25 -35.16
N ALA A 134 0.50 7.32 -35.18
CA ALA A 134 -0.39 7.08 -36.30
C ALA A 134 -1.25 8.32 -36.60
N TYR A 135 -1.84 8.93 -35.56
CA TYR A 135 -2.60 10.16 -35.69
C TYR A 135 -1.75 11.30 -36.25
N ARG A 136 -0.53 11.49 -35.75
CA ARG A 136 0.40 12.52 -36.26
C ARG A 136 0.75 12.28 -37.73
N LYS A 137 1.03 11.03 -38.12
CA LYS A 137 1.30 10.67 -39.53
C LYS A 137 0.09 10.94 -40.42
N ALA A 138 -1.11 10.58 -39.96
CA ALA A 138 -2.35 10.85 -40.67
C ALA A 138 -2.58 12.37 -40.83
N LEU A 139 -2.42 13.15 -39.76
CA LEU A 139 -2.55 14.61 -39.81
C LEU A 139 -1.60 15.23 -40.84
N ASN A 140 -0.32 14.84 -40.81
CA ASN A 140 0.67 15.31 -41.78
C ASN A 140 0.34 14.87 -43.21
N PHE A 141 -0.14 13.63 -43.39
CA PHE A 141 -0.55 13.12 -44.68
C PHE A 141 -1.71 13.92 -45.25
N TYR A 142 -2.79 14.10 -44.49
CA TYR A 142 -3.98 14.85 -44.94
C TYR A 142 -3.64 16.32 -45.17
N SER A 143 -2.95 16.99 -44.25
CA SER A 143 -2.50 18.37 -44.42
C SER A 143 -1.77 18.59 -45.74
N LYS A 144 -0.87 17.66 -46.10
CA LYS A 144 -0.09 17.74 -47.35
C LYS A 144 -0.92 17.50 -48.62
N HIS A 145 -1.95 16.65 -48.58
CA HIS A 145 -2.68 16.21 -49.78
C HIS A 145 -4.04 16.86 -49.98
N THR A 146 -4.73 17.28 -48.91
CA THR A 146 -6.09 17.82 -48.98
C THR A 146 -6.14 19.35 -48.91
N ASP A 147 -4.97 20.02 -48.92
CA ASP A 147 -4.89 21.48 -48.85
C ASP A 147 -5.64 22.05 -47.62
N LEU A 148 -5.71 21.25 -46.55
CA LEU A 148 -6.56 21.50 -45.39
C LEU A 148 -5.76 21.28 -44.11
N ASN A 149 -5.61 22.35 -43.33
CA ASN A 149 -4.99 22.33 -42.01
C ASN A 149 -6.08 22.46 -40.96
N VAL A 150 -6.11 21.53 -40.01
CA VAL A 150 -7.08 21.51 -38.91
C VAL A 150 -6.32 21.47 -37.59
N ASP A 151 -6.51 22.51 -36.78
CA ASP A 151 -5.95 22.65 -35.45
C ASP A 151 -7.06 22.49 -34.40
N LEU A 152 -6.95 21.47 -33.55
CA LEU A 152 -7.87 21.30 -32.42
C LEU A 152 -7.50 22.27 -31.29
N LYS A 153 -8.49 23.02 -30.78
CA LYS A 153 -8.30 24.00 -29.68
C LYS A 153 -8.83 23.49 -28.36
N GLU A 154 -10.06 23.02 -28.35
CA GLU A 154 -10.71 22.49 -27.15
C GLU A 154 -11.32 21.12 -27.45
N ARG A 155 -11.17 20.20 -26.50
CA ARG A 155 -11.75 18.86 -26.58
C ARG A 155 -12.38 18.55 -25.23
N SER A 156 -13.69 18.41 -25.22
CA SER A 156 -14.44 17.87 -24.08
C SER A 156 -14.94 16.46 -24.42
N ASN A 157 -15.65 15.81 -23.50
CA ASN A 157 -16.29 14.52 -23.79
C ASN A 157 -17.46 14.67 -24.77
N GLU A 158 -18.09 15.85 -24.80
CA GLU A 158 -19.33 16.10 -25.54
C GLU A 158 -19.06 16.81 -26.88
N SER A 159 -18.02 17.64 -26.94
CA SER A 159 -17.76 18.48 -28.11
C SER A 159 -16.26 18.65 -28.42
N VAL A 160 -15.98 19.04 -29.67
CA VAL A 160 -14.65 19.42 -30.15
C VAL A 160 -14.74 20.77 -30.82
N LYS A 161 -13.86 21.69 -30.43
CA LYS A 161 -13.66 22.95 -31.16
C LYS A 161 -12.35 22.88 -31.92
N GLY A 162 -12.41 23.19 -33.20
CA GLY A 162 -11.27 23.23 -34.10
C GLY A 162 -11.23 24.51 -34.91
N VAL A 163 -10.04 24.82 -35.40
CA VAL A 163 -9.80 25.87 -36.39
C VAL A 163 -9.33 25.19 -37.67
N MET A 164 -9.94 25.56 -38.79
CA MET A 164 -9.65 25.03 -40.10
C MET A 164 -9.13 26.15 -41.02
N LYS A 165 -8.13 25.82 -41.85
CA LYS A 165 -7.52 26.71 -42.84
C LYS A 165 -7.17 25.94 -44.10
N PHE A 166 -7.31 26.56 -45.26
CA PHE A 166 -6.84 26.05 -46.54
C PHE A 166 -5.42 26.55 -46.81
N ALA A 167 -4.49 25.66 -47.17
CA ALA A 167 -3.08 26.02 -47.32
C ALA A 167 -2.79 26.85 -48.58
N SER A 168 -3.62 26.72 -49.62
CA SER A 168 -3.49 27.38 -50.91
C SER A 168 -3.96 28.83 -50.94
N VAL A 169 -4.68 29.28 -49.91
CA VAL A 169 -5.25 30.63 -49.82
C VAL A 169 -4.37 31.48 -48.92
N LYS A 170 -3.73 32.53 -49.47
CA LYS A 170 -2.69 33.31 -48.77
C LYS A 170 -3.24 34.22 -47.68
N GLN A 171 -4.39 34.85 -47.93
CA GLN A 171 -5.13 35.62 -46.96
C GLN A 171 -6.43 34.88 -46.67
N GLN A 172 -6.47 34.21 -45.51
CA GLN A 172 -7.67 33.51 -45.09
C GLN A 172 -7.98 33.78 -43.63
N SER A 173 -9.21 34.18 -43.39
CA SER A 173 -9.78 34.15 -42.05
C SER A 173 -9.87 32.71 -41.54
N PRO A 174 -9.42 32.43 -40.30
CA PRO A 174 -9.58 31.11 -39.70
C PRO A 174 -11.07 30.72 -39.63
N ILE A 175 -11.37 29.49 -40.03
CA ILE A 175 -12.73 28.94 -39.92
C ILE A 175 -12.82 28.23 -38.57
N PHE A 176 -13.71 28.69 -37.69
CA PHE A 176 -13.95 28.05 -36.40
C PHE A 176 -15.11 27.07 -36.52
N VAL A 177 -14.92 25.85 -36.05
CA VAL A 177 -15.91 24.77 -36.13
C VAL A 177 -16.05 24.11 -34.77
N THR A 178 -17.29 23.97 -34.29
CA THR A 178 -17.62 23.17 -33.12
C THR A 178 -18.44 21.96 -33.54
N VAL A 179 -17.95 20.78 -33.18
CA VAL A 179 -18.60 19.49 -33.47
C VAL A 179 -19.10 18.87 -32.18
N ASP A 180 -20.38 18.51 -32.15
CA ASP A 180 -20.96 17.64 -31.14
C ASP A 180 -20.60 16.18 -31.46
N LYS A 181 -19.91 15.52 -30.53
CA LYS A 181 -19.45 14.14 -30.68
C LYS A 181 -20.58 13.12 -30.55
N LEU A 182 -21.55 13.39 -29.69
CA LEU A 182 -22.66 12.49 -29.39
C LEU A 182 -23.63 12.48 -30.56
N GLN A 183 -24.00 13.66 -31.04
CA GLN A 183 -24.93 13.81 -32.15
C GLN A 183 -24.27 13.66 -33.52
N ARG A 184 -22.93 13.68 -33.58
CA ARG A 184 -22.16 13.64 -34.83
C ARG A 184 -22.57 14.75 -35.80
N LYS A 185 -22.64 15.98 -35.28
CA LYS A 185 -23.07 17.18 -36.02
C LYS A 185 -22.15 18.36 -35.76
N ILE A 186 -22.02 19.24 -36.74
CA ILE A 186 -21.45 20.58 -36.55
C ILE A 186 -22.56 21.45 -35.96
N ILE A 187 -22.32 21.98 -34.76
CA ILE A 187 -23.29 22.76 -33.98
C ILE A 187 -22.96 24.26 -33.97
N ASP A 188 -21.73 24.63 -34.31
CA ASP A 188 -21.33 26.02 -34.50
C ASP A 188 -20.27 26.08 -35.60
N PHE A 189 -20.39 27.09 -36.44
CA PHE A 189 -19.55 27.30 -37.61
C PHE A 189 -19.46 28.81 -37.87
N SER A 190 -18.25 29.37 -37.76
CA SER A 190 -18.03 30.80 -38.00
C SER A 190 -16.80 31.07 -38.84
N CYS A 191 -16.95 32.01 -39.77
CA CYS A 191 -15.87 32.52 -40.62
C CYS A 191 -16.15 34.00 -40.96
N SER A 192 -15.17 34.86 -40.72
CA SER A 192 -15.31 36.32 -40.85
C SER A 192 -15.46 36.85 -42.28
N GLU A 193 -15.06 36.07 -43.30
CA GLU A 193 -15.05 36.49 -44.72
C GLU A 193 -16.25 36.00 -45.52
N LEU A 194 -17.10 35.15 -44.93
CA LEU A 194 -18.24 34.54 -45.63
C LEU A 194 -19.54 35.25 -45.28
N THR A 195 -20.07 36.03 -46.22
CA THR A 195 -21.44 36.55 -46.18
C THR A 195 -22.44 35.41 -46.37
N THR A 196 -22.77 34.72 -45.27
CA THR A 196 -24.06 34.14 -44.81
C THR A 196 -25.08 33.54 -45.79
N GLY A 197 -24.80 33.35 -47.07
CA GLY A 197 -25.79 32.85 -48.04
C GLY A 197 -26.17 31.37 -47.85
N TYR A 198 -25.25 30.54 -47.32
CA TYR A 198 -25.43 29.08 -47.25
C TYR A 198 -25.98 28.56 -45.91
N LEU A 199 -26.02 29.39 -44.85
CA LEU A 199 -26.39 28.96 -43.48
C LEU A 199 -27.75 29.49 -43.01
N ASN A 200 -28.50 30.19 -43.86
CA ASN A 200 -29.74 30.87 -43.45
C ASN A 200 -30.96 29.96 -43.22
N GLY A 201 -30.79 28.70 -42.80
CA GLY A 201 -31.94 27.81 -42.57
C GLY A 201 -31.74 26.61 -41.64
N GLU A 202 -30.54 26.06 -41.49
CA GLU A 202 -30.29 24.90 -40.63
C GLU A 202 -29.23 25.21 -39.57
N SER A 203 -29.62 25.16 -38.29
CA SER A 203 -28.74 25.44 -37.15
C SER A 203 -27.71 24.35 -36.87
N THR A 204 -27.76 23.22 -37.58
CA THR A 204 -26.82 22.10 -37.38
C THR A 204 -26.55 21.38 -38.70
N ILE A 205 -25.28 21.13 -39.03
CA ILE A 205 -24.88 20.40 -40.25
C ILE A 205 -24.55 18.95 -39.88
N CYS A 206 -25.16 17.99 -40.56
CA CYS A 206 -24.82 16.58 -40.39
C CYS A 206 -23.39 16.29 -40.87
N LEU A 207 -22.60 15.53 -40.08
CA LEU A 207 -21.23 15.20 -40.44
C LEU A 207 -21.10 14.45 -41.79
N ALA A 208 -22.15 13.76 -42.24
CA ALA A 208 -22.16 13.07 -43.54
C ALA A 208 -22.00 14.04 -44.73
N ASN A 209 -22.43 15.30 -44.58
CA ASN A 209 -22.34 16.32 -45.63
C ASN A 209 -21.06 17.19 -45.51
N THR A 210 -20.18 16.89 -44.55
CA THR A 210 -18.96 17.68 -44.30
C THR A 210 -18.03 17.78 -45.53
N PRO A 211 -17.78 16.72 -46.32
CA PRO A 211 -16.91 16.83 -47.49
C PRO A 211 -17.45 17.85 -48.52
N GLY A 212 -18.76 17.81 -48.78
CA GLY A 212 -19.42 18.77 -49.68
C GLY A 212 -19.30 20.21 -49.17
N LEU A 213 -19.57 20.41 -47.88
CA LEU A 213 -19.39 21.71 -47.22
C LEU A 213 -17.96 22.25 -47.38
N ILE A 214 -16.94 21.43 -47.07
CA ILE A 214 -15.53 21.83 -47.16
C ILE A 214 -15.16 22.20 -48.60
N CYS A 215 -15.61 21.43 -49.60
CA CYS A 215 -15.38 21.74 -51.01
C CYS A 215 -16.01 23.09 -51.41
N SER A 216 -17.27 23.32 -51.07
CA SER A 216 -17.96 24.59 -51.37
C SER A 216 -17.29 25.79 -50.70
N LEU A 217 -16.84 25.64 -49.45
CA LEU A 217 -16.10 26.68 -48.73
C LEU A 217 -14.78 27.00 -49.45
N ARG A 218 -14.02 25.97 -49.83
CA ARG A 218 -12.75 26.14 -50.54
C ARG A 218 -12.91 26.90 -51.85
N GLU A 219 -13.93 26.57 -52.64
CA GLU A 219 -14.22 27.27 -53.90
C GLU A 219 -14.55 28.76 -53.67
N GLN A 220 -15.29 29.09 -52.62
CA GLN A 220 -15.61 30.47 -52.26
C GLN A 220 -14.33 31.27 -51.94
N PHE A 221 -13.43 30.72 -51.11
CA PHE A 221 -12.16 31.40 -50.79
C PHE A 221 -11.24 31.59 -51.99
N ILE A 222 -11.16 30.59 -52.88
CA ILE A 222 -10.35 30.72 -54.11
C ILE A 222 -10.90 31.82 -55.02
N ASN A 223 -12.22 31.97 -55.10
CA ASN A 223 -12.85 33.00 -55.92
C ASN A 223 -12.65 34.41 -55.35
N THR A 224 -12.69 34.57 -54.01
CA THR A 224 -12.44 35.87 -53.36
C THR A 224 -10.98 36.32 -53.48
N ASP A 225 -10.02 35.39 -53.39
CA ASP A 225 -8.59 35.69 -53.53
C ASP A 225 -8.27 36.24 -54.93
N LYS A 226 -8.84 35.62 -55.99
CA LYS A 226 -8.68 36.08 -57.38
C LYS A 226 -9.25 37.46 -57.66
N THR A 227 -10.32 37.85 -56.95
CA THR A 227 -10.91 39.19 -57.11
C THR A 227 -10.11 40.26 -56.39
N SER A 228 -9.39 39.91 -55.32
CA SER A 228 -8.51 40.83 -54.59
C SER A 228 -7.29 41.23 -55.45
N ASP A 229 -6.72 40.30 -56.22
CA ASP A 229 -5.55 40.56 -57.07
C ASP A 229 -5.86 41.42 -58.33
N ARG A 230 -7.14 41.68 -58.63
CA ARG A 230 -7.57 42.45 -59.81
C ARG A 230 -7.88 43.93 -59.52
N ASN A 231 -7.90 44.33 -58.26
CA ASN A 231 -8.11 45.71 -57.82
C ASN A 231 -6.81 46.30 -57.27
#